data_AF-A0A1F3YD13-F1
#
_entry.id   AF-A0A1F3YD13-F1
#
_cell.length_a   1.000
_cell.length_b   1.000
_cell.length_c   1.000
_cell.angle_alpha   90.00
_cell.angle_beta   90.00
_cell.angle_gamma   90.00
#
_symmetry.space_group_name_H-M   'P 1'
#
loop_
_entity.id
_entity.type
_entity.pdbx_description
1 polymer ?
#
loop_
_entity_poly.entity_id
_entity_poly.type
_entity_poly.pdbx_seq_one_letter_code
_entity_poly.pdbx_strand_id
1 'polypeptide(L)'
;MAKDHDEVRTEDLKAFVQVSRAFWSDRGRAEQAVAETLSAAALLDLSTDQTVERAASALLERAVREGMAANSRMNIDLIHQPFYRLSPEERFLLVALHGAKWSYSRVARILNRDSGALEMMAWNTRVVLASSDTAHPGQGKYPIGSKVNGVNCPEYNSNRPWTQRFMDDEIPAGAQKLFLQNHVLACGSCRTVLTRCREIYFTVDAMVPRLAGSGEENAFIAHLRDILRRGKLICNPSHATFFESLGSFVQRVDVQVALVCLVGLVGLMLVGK
;
A
#
# COMPACT_ATOMS: atom_id res chain seq x y z
N MET A 1 -7.24 2.58 -32.96
CA MET A 1 -7.61 1.97 -31.67
C MET A 1 -6.83 2.72 -30.60
N ALA A 2 -7.52 3.47 -29.74
CA ALA A 2 -6.88 4.17 -28.63
C ALA A 2 -6.31 3.11 -27.68
N LYS A 3 -4.98 3.07 -27.52
CA LYS A 3 -4.34 2.30 -26.45
C LYS A 3 -4.75 2.98 -25.16
N ASP A 4 -5.72 2.40 -24.47
CA ASP A 4 -6.08 2.82 -23.13
C ASP A 4 -4.81 2.79 -22.28
N HIS A 5 -4.45 3.95 -21.73
CA HIS A 5 -3.14 4.22 -21.20
C HIS A 5 -2.86 3.27 -20.02
N ASP A 6 -1.83 2.42 -20.19
CA ASP A 6 -1.21 1.63 -19.13
C ASP A 6 -0.54 2.59 -18.15
N GLU A 7 -1.32 3.33 -17.35
CA GLU A 7 -0.83 4.29 -16.37
C GLU A 7 -1.17 3.82 -14.96
N VAL A 8 -0.19 3.94 -14.05
CA VAL A 8 -0.39 3.63 -12.64
C VAL A 8 -1.46 4.56 -12.07
N ARG A 9 -2.51 3.97 -11.51
CA ARG A 9 -3.66 4.70 -10.96
C ARG A 9 -3.23 5.54 -9.76
N THR A 10 -3.94 6.65 -9.55
CA THR A 10 -3.68 7.55 -8.40
C THR A 10 -3.86 6.83 -7.07
N GLU A 11 -4.79 5.88 -7.01
CA GLU A 11 -5.08 5.05 -5.85
C GLU A 11 -3.89 4.14 -5.51
N ASP A 12 -3.21 3.59 -6.51
CA ASP A 12 -2.01 2.77 -6.31
C ASP A 12 -0.85 3.64 -5.80
N LEU A 13 -0.68 4.87 -6.31
CA LEU A 13 0.30 5.81 -5.78
C LEU A 13 0.01 6.21 -4.32
N LYS A 14 -1.25 6.51 -3.99
CA LYS A 14 -1.67 6.76 -2.60
C LYS A 14 -1.36 5.56 -1.70
N ALA A 15 -1.62 4.35 -2.19
CA ALA A 15 -1.29 3.13 -1.46
C ALA A 15 0.22 3.02 -1.18
N PHE A 16 1.09 3.35 -2.14
CA PHE A 16 2.54 3.36 -1.90
C PHE A 16 2.97 4.32 -0.80
N VAL A 17 2.42 5.55 -0.80
CA VAL A 17 2.74 6.53 0.25
C VAL A 17 2.25 6.04 1.62
N GLN A 18 1.08 5.40 1.69
CA GLN A 18 0.58 4.81 2.93
C GLN A 18 1.47 3.66 3.41
N VAL A 19 1.82 2.74 2.50
CA VAL A 19 2.65 1.57 2.81
C VAL A 19 4.03 2.01 3.29
N SER A 20 4.66 2.99 2.66
CA SER A 20 5.99 3.44 3.09
C SER A 20 5.97 4.12 4.45
N ARG A 21 4.96 4.95 4.72
CA ARG A 21 4.77 5.57 6.04
C ARG A 21 4.46 4.53 7.13
N ALA A 22 3.91 3.39 6.77
CA ALA A 22 3.74 2.28 7.71
C ALA A 22 5.04 1.52 8.01
N PHE A 23 5.99 1.50 7.06
CA PHE A 23 7.31 0.91 7.27
C PHE A 23 8.21 1.81 8.11
N TRP A 24 8.27 3.09 7.74
CA TRP A 24 9.15 4.08 8.36
C TRP A 24 8.35 5.21 8.98
N SER A 25 8.59 5.48 10.26
CA SER A 25 7.95 6.60 10.97
C SER A 25 8.51 7.98 10.58
N ASP A 26 9.69 8.01 9.93
CA ASP A 26 10.24 9.21 9.33
C ASP A 26 9.69 9.41 7.91
N ARG A 27 8.98 10.53 7.71
CA ARG A 27 8.36 10.90 6.44
C ARG A 27 9.38 11.09 5.33
N GLY A 28 10.50 11.75 5.59
CA GLY A 28 11.51 12.04 4.56
C GLY A 28 12.10 10.75 3.99
N ARG A 29 12.47 9.83 4.88
CA ARG A 29 12.93 8.49 4.52
C ARG A 29 11.86 7.68 3.78
N ALA A 30 10.61 7.69 4.26
CA ALA A 30 9.52 6.96 3.63
C ALA A 30 9.24 7.43 2.20
N GLU A 31 9.27 8.74 1.97
CA GLU A 31 9.07 9.36 0.65
C GLU A 31 10.24 9.06 -0.29
N GLN A 32 11.48 9.20 0.19
CA GLN A 32 12.67 8.84 -0.58
C GLN A 32 12.65 7.36 -1.00
N ALA A 33 12.36 6.45 -0.07
CA ALA A 33 12.35 5.01 -0.36
C ALA A 33 11.31 4.63 -1.43
N VAL A 34 10.14 5.26 -1.42
CA VAL A 34 9.10 5.05 -2.44
C VAL A 34 9.54 5.58 -3.80
N ALA A 35 10.06 6.80 -3.84
CA ALA A 35 10.52 7.42 -5.07
C ALA A 35 11.61 6.58 -5.76
N GLU A 36 12.61 6.13 -4.99
CA GLU A 36 13.67 5.25 -5.47
C GLU A 36 13.11 3.91 -5.98
N THR A 37 12.20 3.29 -5.23
CA THR A 37 11.66 1.97 -5.57
C THR A 37 10.76 2.02 -6.82
N LEU A 38 9.89 3.04 -6.93
CA LEU A 38 9.05 3.23 -8.11
C LEU A 38 9.87 3.60 -9.34
N SER A 39 10.90 4.43 -9.18
CA SER A 39 11.84 4.77 -10.26
C SER A 39 12.50 3.50 -10.81
N ALA A 40 13.04 2.65 -9.93
CA ALA A 40 13.66 1.40 -10.33
C ALA A 40 12.66 0.44 -11.01
N ALA A 41 11.44 0.32 -10.47
CA ALA A 41 10.42 -0.56 -11.04
C ALA A 41 9.90 -0.07 -12.41
N ALA A 42 9.81 1.25 -12.62
CA ALA A 42 9.41 1.83 -13.89
C ALA A 42 10.41 1.52 -15.03
N LEU A 43 11.65 1.19 -14.67
CA LEU A 43 12.69 0.86 -15.64
C LEU A 43 12.66 -0.60 -16.13
N LEU A 44 11.75 -1.44 -15.63
CA LEU A 44 11.72 -2.88 -15.91
C LEU A 44 10.82 -3.29 -17.09
N ASP A 45 10.23 -2.33 -17.82
CA ASP A 45 9.28 -2.56 -18.93
C ASP A 45 8.20 -3.62 -18.60
N LEU A 46 7.56 -3.43 -17.45
CA LEU A 46 6.49 -4.30 -16.94
C LEU A 46 5.12 -3.67 -17.20
N SER A 47 4.06 -4.48 -17.15
CA SER A 47 2.69 -3.94 -17.11
C SER A 47 2.47 -3.13 -15.83
N THR A 48 1.52 -2.20 -15.83
CA THR A 48 1.21 -1.38 -14.64
C THR A 48 1.01 -2.20 -13.38
N ASP A 49 0.23 -3.28 -13.44
CA ASP A 49 -0.02 -4.15 -12.29
C ASP A 49 1.27 -4.85 -11.81
N GLN A 50 2.09 -5.33 -12.74
CA GLN A 50 3.38 -5.96 -12.42
C GLN A 50 4.38 -4.95 -11.85
N THR A 51 4.40 -3.71 -12.35
CA THR A 51 5.20 -2.61 -11.78
C THR A 51 4.79 -2.35 -10.34
N VAL A 52 3.48 -2.27 -10.05
CA VAL A 52 3.00 -2.05 -8.69
C VAL A 52 3.37 -3.24 -7.79
N GLU A 53 3.13 -4.47 -8.23
CA GLU A 53 3.47 -5.65 -7.43
C GLU A 53 4.98 -5.75 -7.16
N ARG A 54 5.81 -5.48 -8.17
CA ARG A 54 7.27 -5.50 -8.05
C ARG A 54 7.79 -4.40 -7.14
N ALA A 55 7.27 -3.18 -7.28
CA ALA A 55 7.65 -2.06 -6.42
C ALA A 55 7.23 -2.30 -4.97
N ALA A 56 6.02 -2.82 -4.74
CA ALA A 56 5.54 -3.11 -3.37
C ALA A 56 6.38 -4.20 -2.70
N SER A 57 6.72 -5.27 -3.45
CA SER A 57 7.59 -6.34 -2.99
C SER A 57 8.99 -5.82 -2.65
N ALA A 58 9.60 -5.04 -3.54
CA ALA A 58 10.93 -4.46 -3.31
C ALA A 58 10.97 -3.48 -2.12
N LEU A 59 9.91 -2.68 -1.95
CA LEU A 59 9.79 -1.76 -0.81
C LEU A 59 9.70 -2.52 0.52
N LEU A 60 8.93 -3.61 0.55
CA LEU A 60 8.83 -4.48 1.70
C LEU A 60 10.16 -5.18 2.00
N GLU A 61 10.83 -5.76 1.00
CA GLU A 61 12.15 -6.38 1.15
C GLU A 61 13.17 -5.40 1.76
N ARG A 62 13.13 -4.14 1.32
CA ARG A 62 13.94 -3.07 1.89
C ARG A 62 13.58 -2.83 3.35
N ALA A 63 12.29 -2.69 3.69
CA ALA A 63 11.85 -2.48 5.06
C ALA A 63 12.24 -3.65 5.98
N VAL A 64 12.16 -4.89 5.50
CA VAL A 64 12.59 -6.09 6.24
C VAL A 64 14.11 -6.06 6.49
N ARG A 65 14.91 -5.70 5.48
CA ARG A 65 16.38 -5.64 5.58
C ARG A 65 16.86 -4.54 6.51
N GLU A 66 16.24 -3.36 6.43
CA GLU A 66 16.60 -2.22 7.28
C GLU A 66 16.10 -2.40 8.72
N GLY A 67 15.06 -3.21 8.92
CA GLY A 67 14.53 -3.60 10.22
C GLY A 67 14.02 -2.43 11.06
N MET A 68 13.91 -2.66 12.37
CA MET A 68 13.48 -1.63 13.34
C MET A 68 14.52 -0.52 13.55
N ALA A 69 15.78 -0.76 13.16
CA ALA A 69 16.87 0.21 13.27
C ALA A 69 16.62 1.46 12.41
N ALA A 70 15.80 1.32 11.36
CA ALA A 70 15.42 2.40 10.46
C ALA A 70 14.52 3.47 11.12
N ASN A 71 13.80 3.12 12.19
CA ASN A 71 12.91 4.02 12.92
C ASN A 71 13.68 4.87 13.96
N SER A 72 14.96 5.14 13.74
CA SER A 72 15.89 5.73 14.72
C SER A 72 15.49 7.11 15.22
N ARG A 73 15.60 7.30 16.56
CA ARG A 73 15.70 8.51 17.42
C ARG A 73 14.73 9.70 17.23
N MET A 74 14.34 10.05 16.01
CA MET A 74 13.57 11.29 15.76
C MET A 74 12.07 11.17 16.00
N ASN A 75 11.52 9.95 16.11
CA ASN A 75 10.09 9.71 16.33
C ASN A 75 9.84 8.58 17.35
N ILE A 76 10.49 8.67 18.52
CA ILE A 76 10.36 7.68 19.61
C ILE A 76 8.89 7.49 20.01
N ASP A 77 8.10 8.57 20.03
CA ASP A 77 6.69 8.52 20.39
C ASP A 77 5.85 7.63 19.46
N LEU A 78 6.19 7.60 18.16
CA LEU A 78 5.52 6.72 17.20
C LEU A 78 5.94 5.25 17.35
N ILE A 79 7.18 4.98 17.79
CA ILE A 79 7.66 3.61 18.04
C ILE A 79 6.89 2.96 19.20
N HIS A 80 6.41 3.76 20.16
CA HIS A 80 5.60 3.25 21.24
C HIS A 80 4.19 2.86 20.82
N GLN A 81 3.70 3.30 19.65
CA GLN A 81 2.40 2.89 19.13
C GLN A 81 2.41 1.39 18.78
N PRO A 82 1.36 0.62 19.15
CA PRO A 82 1.30 -0.83 18.89
C PRO A 82 1.50 -1.21 17.43
N PHE A 83 1.00 -0.38 16.51
CA PHE A 83 1.13 -0.62 15.06
C PHE A 83 2.59 -0.78 14.61
N TYR A 84 3.50 0.08 15.08
CA TYR A 84 4.91 0.03 14.72
C TYR A 84 5.70 -1.06 15.45
N ARG A 85 5.07 -1.83 16.35
CA ARG A 85 5.67 -3.02 16.97
C ARG A 85 5.51 -4.28 16.13
N LEU A 86 4.58 -4.27 15.18
CA LEU A 86 4.38 -5.34 14.22
C LEU A 86 5.59 -5.50 13.30
N SER A 87 5.77 -6.68 12.70
CA SER A 87 6.75 -6.87 11.64
C SER A 87 6.38 -6.05 10.38
N PRO A 88 7.34 -5.74 9.49
CA PRO A 88 7.04 -5.05 8.24
C PRO A 88 5.98 -5.76 7.39
N GLU A 89 5.99 -7.09 7.32
CA GLU A 89 4.99 -7.86 6.56
C GLU A 89 3.57 -7.68 7.13
N GLU A 90 3.42 -7.68 8.45
CA GLU A 90 2.14 -7.46 9.12
C GLU A 90 1.62 -6.04 8.93
N ARG A 91 2.51 -5.03 9.02
CA ARG A 91 2.14 -3.62 8.74
C ARG A 91 1.72 -3.45 7.29
N PHE A 92 2.48 -4.04 6.37
CA PHE A 92 2.15 -4.06 4.94
C PHE A 92 0.76 -4.64 4.71
N LEU A 93 0.51 -5.83 5.27
CA LEU A 93 -0.77 -6.53 5.15
C LEU A 93 -1.93 -5.68 5.63
N LEU A 94 -1.82 -5.06 6.82
CA LEU A 94 -2.89 -4.22 7.35
C LEU A 94 -3.13 -2.97 6.50
N VAL A 95 -2.08 -2.29 6.05
CA VAL A 95 -2.22 -1.06 5.26
C VAL A 95 -2.78 -1.37 3.87
N ALA A 96 -2.33 -2.47 3.26
CA ALA A 96 -2.84 -2.94 1.98
C ALA A 96 -4.33 -3.24 2.06
N LEU A 97 -4.79 -3.95 3.10
CA LEU A 97 -6.19 -4.33 3.27
C LEU A 97 -7.07 -3.16 3.73
N HIS A 98 -6.64 -2.38 4.72
CA HIS A 98 -7.47 -1.34 5.35
C HIS A 98 -7.38 0.01 4.65
N GLY A 99 -6.16 0.43 4.29
CA GLY A 99 -5.89 1.73 3.67
C GLY A 99 -6.09 1.70 2.16
N ALA A 100 -5.39 0.79 1.49
CA ALA A 100 -5.38 0.70 0.03
C ALA A 100 -6.52 -0.15 -0.57
N LYS A 101 -7.25 -0.91 0.26
CA LYS A 101 -8.32 -1.83 -0.15
C LYS A 101 -7.88 -2.81 -1.25
N TRP A 102 -6.64 -3.30 -1.16
CA TRP A 102 -6.14 -4.34 -2.05
C TRP A 102 -6.75 -5.69 -1.70
N SER A 103 -7.08 -6.49 -2.72
CA SER A 103 -7.58 -7.85 -2.50
C SER A 103 -6.54 -8.79 -1.91
N TYR A 104 -6.97 -9.85 -1.22
CA TYR A 104 -6.05 -10.89 -0.73
C TYR A 104 -5.21 -11.49 -1.85
N SER A 105 -5.80 -11.67 -3.05
CA SER A 105 -5.09 -12.23 -4.21
C SER A 105 -3.90 -11.38 -4.65
N ARG A 106 -4.02 -10.05 -4.58
CA ARG A 106 -2.94 -9.12 -4.94
C ARG A 106 -1.85 -9.14 -3.88
N VAL A 107 -2.25 -9.08 -2.61
CA VAL A 107 -1.31 -9.12 -1.48
C VAL A 107 -0.56 -10.46 -1.45
N ALA A 108 -1.23 -11.57 -1.79
CA ALA A 108 -0.65 -12.91 -1.93
C ALA A 108 0.49 -12.95 -2.94
N ARG A 109 0.31 -12.33 -4.11
CA ARG A 109 1.36 -12.24 -5.13
C ARG A 109 2.55 -11.41 -4.65
N ILE A 110 2.30 -10.29 -3.98
CA ILE A 110 3.36 -9.40 -3.47
C ILE A 110 4.18 -10.07 -2.36
N LEU A 111 3.51 -10.74 -1.42
CA LEU A 111 4.15 -11.45 -0.31
C LEU A 111 4.67 -12.84 -0.68
N ASN A 112 4.36 -13.32 -1.90
CA ASN A 112 4.62 -14.68 -2.34
C ASN A 112 4.10 -15.73 -1.33
N ARG A 113 2.82 -15.61 -0.94
CA ARG A 113 2.16 -16.49 0.04
C ARG A 113 0.80 -16.96 -0.44
N ASP A 114 0.34 -18.08 0.12
CA ASP A 114 -1.03 -18.54 -0.07
C ASP A 114 -2.05 -17.56 0.53
N SER A 115 -3.20 -17.40 -0.15
CA SER A 115 -4.25 -16.47 0.30
C SER A 115 -4.85 -16.89 1.65
N GLY A 116 -5.02 -18.19 1.90
CA GLY A 116 -5.50 -18.69 3.20
C GLY A 116 -4.51 -18.42 4.33
N ALA A 117 -3.21 -18.52 4.07
CA ALA A 117 -2.17 -18.12 5.02
C ALA A 117 -2.21 -16.61 5.33
N LEU A 118 -2.49 -15.76 4.33
CA LEU A 118 -2.66 -14.33 4.53
C LEU A 118 -3.92 -13.97 5.31
N GLU A 119 -5.03 -14.67 5.09
CA GLU A 119 -6.24 -14.47 5.88
C GLU A 119 -5.98 -14.74 7.36
N MET A 120 -5.26 -15.83 7.68
CA MET A 120 -4.88 -16.16 9.05
C MET A 120 -3.93 -15.12 9.64
N MET A 121 -2.92 -14.69 8.87
CA MET A 121 -1.99 -13.65 9.29
C MET A 121 -2.74 -12.34 9.60
N ALA A 122 -3.61 -11.89 8.70
CA ALA A 122 -4.39 -10.66 8.87
C ALA A 122 -5.26 -10.72 10.13
N TRP A 123 -5.91 -11.86 10.38
CA TRP A 123 -6.75 -12.03 11.56
C TRP A 123 -5.92 -12.01 12.85
N ASN A 124 -4.82 -12.76 12.88
CA ASN A 124 -3.94 -12.82 14.03
C ASN A 124 -3.36 -11.44 14.36
N THR A 125 -2.86 -10.72 13.35
CA THR A 125 -2.33 -9.36 13.53
C THR A 125 -3.41 -8.41 14.06
N ARG A 126 -4.65 -8.49 13.56
CA ARG A 126 -5.78 -7.69 14.07
C ARG A 126 -6.08 -7.99 15.54
N VAL A 127 -6.13 -9.27 15.91
CA VAL A 127 -6.36 -9.68 17.31
C VAL A 127 -5.24 -9.18 18.21
N VAL A 128 -3.97 -9.34 17.80
CA VAL A 128 -2.80 -8.88 18.58
C VAL A 128 -2.86 -7.37 18.81
N LEU A 129 -3.13 -6.58 17.77
CA LEU A 129 -3.26 -5.12 17.91
C LEU A 129 -4.45 -4.71 18.78
N ALA A 130 -5.62 -5.29 18.54
CA ALA A 130 -6.82 -4.99 19.32
C ALA A 130 -6.74 -5.45 20.78
N SER A 131 -5.81 -6.34 21.10
CA SER A 131 -5.54 -6.81 22.47
C SER A 131 -4.39 -6.06 23.15
N SER A 132 -3.75 -5.10 22.46
CA SER A 132 -2.67 -4.30 23.05
C SER A 132 -3.23 -3.37 24.15
N ASP A 133 -2.47 -3.11 25.22
CA ASP A 133 -2.94 -2.36 26.40
C ASP A 133 -3.49 -0.95 26.10
N THR A 134 -3.15 -0.39 24.94
CA THR A 134 -3.67 0.89 24.46
C THR A 134 -5.07 0.79 23.82
N ALA A 135 -5.48 -0.40 23.39
CA ALA A 135 -6.80 -0.69 22.85
C ALA A 135 -7.80 -0.94 24.00
N HIS A 136 -8.19 0.12 24.69
CA HIS A 136 -9.28 0.18 25.69
C HIS A 136 -9.24 -0.90 26.81
N PRO A 137 -8.80 -0.54 28.04
CA PRO A 137 -8.76 -1.48 29.17
C PRO A 137 -10.18 -1.95 29.51
N GLY A 138 -10.51 -3.20 29.15
CA GLY A 138 -11.78 -3.86 29.50
C GLY A 138 -12.55 -4.56 28.38
N GLN A 139 -12.16 -4.42 27.10
CA GLN A 139 -12.91 -4.96 25.95
C GLN A 139 -12.33 -6.22 25.29
N GLY A 140 -11.32 -6.85 25.88
CA GLY A 140 -10.68 -8.05 25.34
C GLY A 140 -11.48 -9.35 25.48
N LYS A 141 -12.65 -9.47 24.86
CA LYS A 141 -13.27 -10.79 24.62
C LYS A 141 -12.94 -11.20 23.18
N TYR A 142 -11.95 -12.08 23.03
CA TYR A 142 -11.70 -12.78 21.77
C TYR A 142 -13.04 -13.28 21.21
N PRO A 143 -13.34 -13.09 19.90
CA PRO A 143 -14.60 -13.52 19.34
C PRO A 143 -14.61 -15.05 19.29
N ILE A 144 -15.11 -15.65 20.37
CA ILE A 144 -15.43 -17.06 20.42
C ILE A 144 -16.68 -17.21 19.55
N GLY A 145 -16.57 -18.06 18.52
CA GLY A 145 -17.70 -18.42 17.67
C GLY A 145 -18.87 -18.96 18.50
N SER A 146 -20.05 -18.96 17.92
CA SER A 146 -21.19 -19.63 18.53
C SER A 146 -20.87 -21.11 18.73
N LYS A 147 -20.93 -21.62 19.97
CA LYS A 147 -20.92 -23.08 20.22
C LYS A 147 -22.19 -23.74 19.67
N VAL A 148 -23.24 -22.95 19.43
CA VAL A 148 -24.50 -23.39 18.83
C VAL A 148 -24.35 -23.29 17.32
N ASN A 149 -23.96 -24.40 16.70
CA ASN A 149 -24.04 -24.58 15.26
C ASN A 149 -25.51 -24.89 14.93
N GLY A 150 -26.28 -23.87 14.55
CA GLY A 150 -27.54 -24.12 13.87
C GLY A 150 -27.28 -24.91 12.59
N VAL A 151 -28.23 -25.74 12.16
CA VAL A 151 -28.11 -26.60 10.97
C VAL A 151 -27.67 -25.83 9.71
N ASN A 152 -27.98 -24.51 9.66
CA ASN A 152 -27.67 -23.63 8.55
C ASN A 152 -26.65 -22.52 8.92
N CYS A 153 -25.89 -22.64 10.01
CA CYS A 153 -24.85 -21.66 10.33
C CYS A 153 -23.62 -21.84 9.41
N PRO A 154 -23.00 -20.75 8.92
CA PRO A 154 -21.72 -20.85 8.24
C PRO A 154 -20.66 -21.43 9.19
N GLU A 155 -19.77 -22.26 8.65
CA GLU A 155 -18.67 -22.84 9.42
C GLU A 155 -17.77 -21.72 10.00
N TYR A 156 -17.59 -21.73 11.32
CA TYR A 156 -16.76 -20.75 12.01
C TYR A 156 -15.38 -21.33 12.30
N ASN A 157 -14.36 -20.76 11.66
CA ASN A 157 -12.96 -21.04 11.95
C ASN A 157 -12.35 -19.84 12.69
N SER A 158 -11.87 -20.05 13.92
CA SER A 158 -11.31 -18.97 14.75
C SER A 158 -10.06 -18.33 14.18
N ASN A 159 -9.30 -19.07 13.36
CA ASN A 159 -8.04 -18.59 12.77
C ASN A 159 -8.27 -17.85 11.45
N ARG A 160 -9.40 -18.08 10.79
CA ARG A 160 -9.80 -17.45 9.52
C ARG A 160 -11.31 -17.24 9.48
N PRO A 161 -11.86 -16.35 10.33
CA PRO A 161 -13.30 -16.27 10.47
C PRO A 161 -13.90 -15.69 9.19
N TRP A 162 -15.01 -16.28 8.70
CA TRP A 162 -15.71 -15.78 7.51
C TRP A 162 -16.15 -14.30 7.65
N THR A 163 -16.33 -13.84 8.89
CA THR A 163 -16.63 -12.43 9.20
C THR A 163 -15.54 -11.50 8.74
N GLN A 164 -14.26 -11.93 8.75
CA GLN A 164 -13.15 -11.16 8.20
C GLN A 164 -13.34 -10.93 6.70
N ARG A 165 -13.50 -12.01 5.92
CA ARG A 165 -13.72 -11.92 4.47
C ARG A 165 -14.95 -11.08 4.15
N PHE A 166 -15.99 -11.18 4.97
CA PHE A 166 -17.18 -10.35 4.84
C PHE A 166 -16.90 -8.85 5.05
N MET A 167 -16.05 -8.49 6.02
CA MET A 167 -15.66 -7.10 6.30
C MET A 167 -14.63 -6.55 5.30
N ASP A 168 -13.76 -7.41 4.78
CA ASP A 168 -12.77 -7.07 3.75
C ASP A 168 -13.39 -7.05 2.32
N ASP A 169 -14.69 -7.31 2.19
CA ASP A 169 -15.42 -7.42 0.91
C ASP A 169 -14.89 -8.51 -0.04
N GLU A 170 -14.25 -9.54 0.52
CA GLU A 170 -13.58 -10.65 -0.18
C GLU A 170 -14.50 -11.89 -0.34
N ILE A 171 -15.80 -11.70 -0.15
CA ILE A 171 -16.83 -12.69 -0.46
C ILE A 171 -17.37 -12.37 -1.85
N PRO A 172 -17.22 -13.29 -2.82
CA PRO A 172 -17.73 -13.09 -4.18
C PRO A 172 -19.21 -12.71 -4.18
N ALA A 173 -19.57 -11.80 -5.07
CA ALA A 173 -20.97 -11.47 -5.29
C ALA A 173 -21.75 -12.73 -5.71
N GLY A 174 -22.99 -12.85 -5.23
CA GLY A 174 -23.88 -13.97 -5.56
C GLY A 174 -24.45 -14.68 -4.34
N ALA A 175 -24.76 -15.97 -4.51
CA ALA A 175 -25.52 -16.75 -3.55
C ALA A 175 -24.88 -16.80 -2.16
N GLN A 176 -23.55 -16.89 -2.06
CA GLN A 176 -22.86 -16.94 -0.78
C GLN A 176 -22.95 -15.62 0.01
N LYS A 177 -22.71 -14.49 -0.66
CA LYS A 177 -22.82 -13.16 -0.02
C LYS A 177 -24.26 -12.89 0.43
N LEU A 178 -25.24 -13.19 -0.42
CA LEU A 178 -26.67 -13.09 -0.10
C LEU A 178 -27.08 -14.01 1.05
N PHE A 179 -26.62 -15.26 1.04
CA PHE A 179 -26.84 -16.21 2.13
C PHE A 179 -26.32 -15.66 3.45
N LEU A 180 -25.07 -15.19 3.49
CA LEU A 180 -24.47 -14.64 4.70
C LEU A 180 -25.22 -13.40 5.19
N GLN A 181 -25.57 -12.48 4.29
CA GLN A 181 -26.37 -11.28 4.61
C GLN A 181 -27.72 -11.65 5.23
N ASN A 182 -28.48 -12.55 4.59
CA ASN A 182 -29.77 -13.00 5.11
C ASN A 182 -29.61 -13.78 6.42
N HIS A 183 -28.56 -14.60 6.54
CA HIS A 183 -28.31 -15.41 7.73
C HIS A 183 -27.96 -14.56 8.95
N VAL A 184 -27.11 -13.54 8.84
CA VAL A 184 -26.78 -12.66 9.99
C VAL A 184 -27.98 -11.82 10.45
N LEU A 185 -28.95 -11.59 9.56
CA LEU A 185 -30.22 -10.96 9.91
C LEU A 185 -31.15 -11.90 10.67
N ALA A 186 -31.08 -13.22 10.45
CA ALA A 186 -31.91 -14.20 11.14
C ALA A 186 -31.26 -14.81 12.40
N CYS A 187 -29.96 -15.05 12.38
CA CYS A 187 -29.22 -15.77 13.42
C CYS A 187 -28.55 -14.82 14.42
N GLY A 188 -29.11 -14.73 15.64
CA GLY A 188 -28.56 -13.86 16.70
C GLY A 188 -27.13 -14.18 17.11
N SER A 189 -26.74 -15.46 17.08
CA SER A 189 -25.37 -15.89 17.42
C SER A 189 -24.35 -15.42 16.37
N CYS A 190 -24.62 -15.64 15.07
CA CYS A 190 -23.76 -15.18 13.99
C CYS A 190 -23.70 -13.64 13.92
N ARG A 191 -24.81 -12.96 14.22
CA ARG A 191 -24.83 -11.50 14.37
C ARG A 191 -23.91 -11.03 15.50
N THR A 192 -23.97 -11.67 16.66
CA THR A 192 -23.11 -11.34 17.82
C THR A 192 -21.63 -11.55 17.49
N VAL A 193 -21.29 -12.65 16.81
CA VAL A 193 -19.91 -12.92 16.35
C VAL A 193 -19.44 -11.83 15.38
N LEU A 194 -20.27 -11.46 14.40
CA LEU A 194 -19.94 -10.38 13.47
C LEU A 194 -19.75 -9.04 14.18
N THR A 195 -20.58 -8.69 15.17
CA THR A 195 -20.42 -7.45 15.96
C THR A 195 -19.07 -7.42 16.67
N ARG A 196 -18.66 -8.51 17.34
CA ARG A 196 -17.35 -8.58 18.01
C ARG A 196 -16.18 -8.48 17.03
N CYS A 197 -16.29 -9.15 15.87
CA CYS A 197 -15.27 -9.05 14.83
C CYS A 197 -15.18 -7.63 14.26
N ARG A 198 -16.30 -6.91 14.16
CA ARG A 198 -16.32 -5.49 13.75
C ARG A 198 -15.63 -4.58 14.75
N GLU A 199 -15.84 -4.80 16.05
CA GLU A 199 -15.13 -4.04 17.11
C GLU A 199 -13.61 -4.16 16.95
N ILE A 200 -13.10 -5.39 16.76
CA ILE A 200 -11.67 -5.63 16.47
C ILE A 200 -11.26 -4.94 15.18
N TYR A 201 -12.03 -5.12 14.10
CA TYR A 201 -11.72 -4.57 12.79
C TYR A 201 -11.57 -3.05 12.83
N PHE A 202 -12.54 -2.33 13.39
CA PHE A 202 -12.53 -0.88 13.43
C PHE A 202 -11.52 -0.33 14.44
N THR A 203 -11.27 -1.04 15.54
CA THR A 203 -10.19 -0.69 16.48
C THR A 203 -8.84 -0.72 15.76
N VAL A 204 -8.57 -1.77 14.99
CA VAL A 204 -7.32 -1.89 14.22
C VAL A 204 -7.28 -0.88 13.08
N ASP A 205 -8.38 -0.68 12.36
CA ASP A 205 -8.47 0.28 11.26
C ASP A 205 -8.15 1.72 11.72
N ALA A 206 -8.54 2.08 12.95
CA ALA A 206 -8.19 3.37 13.56
C ALA A 206 -6.70 3.50 13.94
N MET A 207 -5.98 2.39 14.09
CA MET A 207 -4.53 2.37 14.36
C MET A 207 -3.68 2.40 13.09
N VAL A 208 -4.25 2.09 11.92
CA VAL A 208 -3.52 2.09 10.64
C VAL A 208 -3.23 3.54 10.21
N PRO A 209 -1.96 3.91 9.95
CA PRO A 209 -1.63 5.25 9.48
C PRO A 209 -2.35 5.60 8.17
N ARG A 210 -3.02 6.76 8.13
CA ARG A 210 -3.72 7.29 6.95
C ARG A 210 -3.06 8.55 6.41
N LEU A 211 -3.25 8.80 5.12
CA LEU A 211 -2.94 10.10 4.51
C LEU A 211 -3.96 11.13 4.99
N ALA A 212 -3.49 12.31 5.38
CA ALA A 212 -4.35 13.38 5.88
C ALA A 212 -5.06 14.15 4.75
N GLY A 213 -4.78 13.80 3.49
CA GLY A 213 -5.30 14.50 2.31
C GLY A 213 -4.70 15.89 2.14
N SER A 214 -3.48 16.12 2.62
CA SER A 214 -2.88 17.46 2.62
C SER A 214 -2.41 17.87 1.21
N GLY A 215 -2.24 19.20 0.99
CA GLY A 215 -1.72 19.72 -0.28
C GLY A 215 -0.33 19.16 -0.62
N GLU A 216 0.52 18.96 0.39
CA GLU A 216 1.85 18.36 0.23
C GLU A 216 1.78 16.90 -0.23
N GLU A 217 0.82 16.12 0.27
CA GLU A 217 0.64 14.72 -0.14
C GLU A 217 0.23 14.63 -1.60
N ASN A 218 -0.68 15.50 -2.05
CA ASN A 218 -1.08 15.56 -3.45
C ASN A 218 0.09 15.98 -4.36
N ALA A 219 0.94 16.91 -3.90
CA ALA A 219 2.14 17.30 -4.62
C ALA A 219 3.14 16.12 -4.72
N PHE A 220 3.32 15.36 -3.64
CA PHE A 220 4.19 14.19 -3.65
C PHE A 220 3.65 13.08 -4.57
N ILE A 221 2.33 12.82 -4.56
CA ILE A 221 1.70 11.86 -5.49
C ILE A 221 1.91 12.30 -6.95
N ALA A 222 1.78 13.60 -7.24
CA ALA A 222 2.06 14.13 -8.57
C ALA A 222 3.54 13.92 -8.97
N HIS A 223 4.47 14.10 -8.02
CA HIS A 223 5.89 13.83 -8.23
C HIS A 223 6.16 12.35 -8.52
N LEU A 224 5.53 11.42 -7.79
CA LEU A 224 5.66 9.98 -8.07
C LEU A 224 5.13 9.61 -9.46
N ARG A 225 4.03 10.23 -9.90
CA ARG A 225 3.49 10.03 -11.26
C ARG A 225 4.49 10.49 -12.32
N ASP A 226 5.15 11.63 -12.11
CA ASP A 226 6.19 12.14 -13.01
C ASP A 226 7.39 11.19 -13.09
N ILE A 227 7.84 10.64 -11.95
CA ILE A 227 8.91 9.61 -11.91
C ILE A 227 8.55 8.42 -12.80
N LEU A 228 7.34 7.88 -12.64
CA LEU A 228 6.89 6.71 -13.42
C LEU A 228 6.81 7.02 -14.91
N ARG A 229 6.26 8.18 -15.28
CA ARG A 229 6.18 8.62 -16.69
C ARG A 229 7.57 8.72 -17.30
N ARG A 230 8.52 9.35 -16.61
CA ARG A 230 9.91 9.45 -17.08
C ARG A 230 10.57 8.08 -17.23
N GLY A 231 10.38 7.19 -16.25
CA GLY A 231 10.89 5.81 -16.33
C GLY A 231 10.37 5.06 -17.56
N LYS A 232 9.06 5.15 -17.84
CA LYS A 232 8.46 4.55 -19.05
C LYS A 232 9.03 5.14 -20.34
N LEU A 233 9.24 6.45 -20.40
CA LEU A 233 9.86 7.10 -21.57
C LEU A 233 11.30 6.64 -21.81
N ILE A 234 12.05 6.38 -20.74
CA ILE A 234 13.43 5.86 -20.83
C ILE A 234 13.43 4.43 -21.37
N CYS A 235 12.58 3.55 -20.84
CA CYS A 235 12.58 2.15 -21.24
C CYS A 235 11.89 1.89 -22.57
N ASN A 236 10.90 2.70 -22.93
CA ASN A 236 10.21 2.59 -24.20
C ASN A 236 10.12 3.96 -24.91
N PRO A 237 11.21 4.38 -25.58
CA PRO A 237 11.26 5.66 -26.28
C PRO A 237 10.22 5.80 -27.40
N SER A 238 9.69 4.67 -27.91
CA SER A 238 8.66 4.66 -28.94
C SER A 238 7.31 5.24 -28.47
N HIS A 239 7.12 5.36 -27.15
CA HIS A 239 5.97 6.00 -26.52
C HIS A 239 6.17 7.50 -26.26
N ALA A 240 7.38 8.03 -26.49
CA ALA A 240 7.65 9.44 -26.27
C ALA A 240 7.09 10.29 -27.41
N THR A 241 6.30 11.31 -27.05
CA THR A 241 6.01 12.40 -27.97
C THR A 241 7.29 13.20 -28.25
N PHE A 242 7.34 13.89 -29.39
CA PHE A 242 8.51 14.71 -29.75
C PHE A 242 8.94 15.66 -28.63
N PHE A 243 7.99 16.33 -27.97
CA PHE A 243 8.28 17.24 -26.86
C PHE A 243 8.82 16.53 -25.62
N GLU A 244 8.38 15.31 -25.33
CA GLU A 244 8.92 14.51 -24.23
C GLU A 244 10.33 14.01 -24.55
N SER A 245 10.57 13.56 -25.79
CA SER A 245 11.92 13.19 -26.24
C SER A 245 12.87 14.39 -26.19
N LEU A 246 12.42 15.56 -26.64
CA LEU A 246 13.20 16.80 -26.59
C LEU A 246 13.47 17.22 -25.15
N GLY A 247 12.46 17.15 -24.27
CA GLY A 247 12.60 17.46 -22.85
C GLY A 247 13.61 16.56 -22.15
N SER A 248 13.49 15.24 -22.34
CA SER A 248 14.45 14.25 -21.82
C SER A 248 15.85 14.45 -22.39
N PHE A 249 15.97 14.78 -23.68
CA PHE A 249 17.25 15.07 -24.34
C PHE A 249 17.94 16.30 -23.73
N VAL A 250 17.20 17.41 -23.57
CA VAL A 250 17.72 18.67 -22.98
C VAL A 250 18.06 18.50 -21.49
N GLN A 251 17.45 17.54 -20.79
CA GLN A 251 17.79 17.25 -19.39
C GLN A 251 19.07 16.44 -19.21
N ARG A 252 19.65 15.86 -20.27
CA ARG A 252 20.91 15.11 -20.13
C ARG A 252 22.07 16.06 -19.83
N VAL A 253 22.92 15.67 -18.88
CA VAL A 253 24.05 16.50 -18.42
C VAL A 253 25.01 16.88 -19.56
N ASP A 254 25.29 15.95 -20.48
CA ASP A 254 26.12 16.20 -21.66
C ASP A 254 25.51 17.26 -22.59
N VAL A 255 24.19 17.21 -22.80
CA VAL A 255 23.45 18.18 -23.62
C VAL A 255 23.38 19.55 -22.93
N GLN A 256 23.18 19.59 -21.62
CA GLN A 256 23.19 20.83 -20.84
C GLN A 256 24.54 21.53 -20.90
N VAL A 257 25.63 20.77 -20.73
CA VAL A 257 27.00 21.31 -20.85
C VAL A 257 27.23 21.86 -22.26
N ALA A 258 26.83 21.12 -23.30
CA ALA A 258 26.95 21.58 -24.69
C ALA A 258 26.16 22.88 -24.95
N LEU A 259 24.93 22.99 -24.44
CA LEU A 259 24.10 24.19 -24.53
C LEU A 259 24.75 25.39 -23.82
N VAL A 260 25.28 25.19 -22.61
CA VAL A 260 25.98 26.25 -21.87
C VAL A 260 27.22 26.72 -22.63
N CYS A 261 28.02 25.81 -23.18
CA CYS A 261 29.18 26.17 -24.02
C CYS A 261 28.76 26.97 -25.26
N LEU A 262 27.66 26.58 -25.90
CA LEU A 262 27.16 27.24 -27.10
C LEU A 262 26.66 28.67 -26.80
N VAL A 263 25.92 28.84 -25.70
CA VAL A 263 25.50 30.16 -25.22
C VAL A 263 26.70 31.02 -24.84
N GLY A 264 27.70 30.45 -24.16
CA GLY A 264 28.95 31.13 -23.81
C GLY A 264 29.74 31.61 -25.05
N LEU A 265 29.84 30.76 -26.07
CA LEU A 265 30.48 31.11 -27.36
C LEU A 265 29.74 32.25 -28.07
N VAL A 266 28.41 32.19 -28.15
CA VAL A 266 27.59 33.25 -28.77
C VAL A 266 27.73 34.56 -27.99
N GLY A 267 27.72 34.51 -26.66
CA GLY A 267 27.94 35.68 -25.81
C GLY A 267 29.31 36.33 -26.05
N LEU A 268 30.37 35.53 -26.14
CA LEU A 268 31.72 36.02 -26.43
C LEU A 268 31.82 36.67 -27.82
N MET A 269 31.15 36.11 -28.84
CA MET A 269 31.11 36.70 -30.18
C MET A 269 30.33 38.01 -30.25
N LEU A 270 29.32 38.21 -29.39
CA LEU A 270 28.52 39.44 -29.36
C LEU A 270 29.21 40.57 -28.58
N VAL A 271 30.04 40.27 -27.58
CA VAL A 271 30.79 41.28 -26.80
C VAL A 271 32.07 41.72 -27.51
N GLY A 272 32.60 40.91 -28.43
CA GLY A 272 33.78 41.23 -29.22
C GLY A 272 33.54 42.07 -30.49
N LYS A 273 32.30 42.50 -30.73
CA LYS A 273 31.90 43.44 -31.80
C LYS A 273 31.48 44.76 -31.20
#